data_AF-A0A5B7UDX0-F1
#
_entry.id   AF-A0A5B7UDX0-F1
#
_cell.length_a   1.000
_cell.length_b   1.000
_cell.length_c   1.000
_cell.angle_alpha   90.00
_cell.angle_beta   90.00
_cell.angle_gamma   90.00
#
_symmetry.space_group_name_H-M   'P 1'
#
loop_
_entity.id
_entity.type
_entity.pdbx_description
1 polymer ?
#
loop_
_entity_poly.entity_id
_entity_poly.type
_entity_poly.pdbx_seq_one_letter_code
_entity_poly.pdbx_strand_id
1 'polypeptide(L)'
;MKGRILPSVTHASSTHAEGTFVFDAQQKSVLMREKNTWVNLTINEEKGKNHSFSNTGNDKGSGAIIGSSKTDKPGALVLESTTKAMVLPKVSEPEKNMPSPVAGTMVYDTSKSALAVFDGSNWSYWR
;
A
#
# COMPACT_ATOMS: atom_id res chain seq x y z
N MET A 1 -3.93 -6.33 -14.61
CA MET A 1 -3.65 -6.15 -13.16
C MET A 1 -4.98 -6.03 -12.42
N LYS A 2 -5.17 -6.77 -11.32
CA LYS A 2 -6.41 -6.74 -10.50
C LYS A 2 -6.22 -6.14 -9.11
N GLY A 3 -5.12 -5.45 -8.84
CA GLY A 3 -4.83 -4.84 -7.53
C GLY A 3 -4.31 -3.41 -7.64
N ARG A 4 -4.23 -2.72 -6.50
CA ARG A 4 -3.56 -1.43 -6.38
C ARG A 4 -2.14 -1.67 -5.90
N ILE A 5 -1.16 -1.09 -6.57
CA ILE A 5 0.25 -1.17 -6.14
C ILE A 5 0.53 0.10 -5.34
N LEU A 6 0.99 -0.06 -4.12
CA LEU A 6 1.34 1.05 -3.24
C LEU A 6 2.61 1.76 -3.73
N PRO A 7 2.76 3.06 -3.43
CA PRO A 7 4.04 3.75 -3.62
C PRO A 7 5.16 3.01 -2.89
N SER A 8 6.29 2.85 -3.58
CA SER A 8 7.50 2.24 -3.04
C SER A 8 8.46 3.33 -2.60
N VAL A 9 8.96 3.23 -1.37
CA VAL A 9 9.95 4.16 -0.80
C VAL A 9 11.20 3.39 -0.41
N THR A 10 12.36 4.06 -0.44
CA THR A 10 13.61 3.44 0.02
C THR A 10 13.52 3.04 1.49
N HIS A 11 12.95 3.93 2.32
CA HIS A 11 12.67 3.68 3.73
C HIS A 11 11.53 4.57 4.22
N ALA A 12 10.66 4.04 5.08
CA ALA A 12 9.52 4.73 5.65
C ALA A 12 9.95 5.68 6.79
N SER A 13 10.00 6.99 6.51
CA SER A 13 10.42 8.02 7.46
C SER A 13 9.28 8.55 8.33
N SER A 14 9.61 9.30 9.40
CA SER A 14 8.63 9.96 10.27
C SER A 14 7.93 11.18 9.66
N THR A 15 8.36 11.65 8.47
CA THR A 15 7.79 12.82 7.79
C THR A 15 6.51 12.51 7.01
N HIS A 16 6.13 11.23 6.91
CA HIS A 16 4.89 10.81 6.25
C HIS A 16 3.67 11.12 7.12
N ALA A 17 2.58 11.53 6.48
CA ALA A 17 1.32 11.79 7.17
C ALA A 17 0.71 10.50 7.76
N GLU A 18 -0.09 10.66 8.80
CA GLU A 18 -0.91 9.58 9.36
C GLU A 18 -1.88 9.02 8.31
N GLY A 19 -2.13 7.71 8.34
CA GLY A 19 -2.93 7.00 7.35
C GLY A 19 -2.20 6.68 6.04
N THR A 20 -0.90 6.99 5.93
CA THR A 20 -0.10 6.67 4.74
C THR A 20 0.18 5.17 4.65
N PHE A 21 0.04 4.60 3.45
CA PHE A 21 0.46 3.24 3.11
C PHE A 21 1.63 3.28 2.11
N VAL A 22 2.68 2.51 2.39
CA VAL A 22 3.85 2.38 1.50
C VAL A 22 4.34 0.94 1.45
N PHE A 23 5.05 0.60 0.38
CA PHE A 23 6.00 -0.50 0.40
C PHE A 23 7.39 0.04 0.74
N ASP A 24 7.98 -0.41 1.84
CA ASP A 24 9.34 -0.06 2.25
C ASP A 24 10.32 -1.05 1.64
N ALA A 25 11.18 -0.59 0.73
CA ALA A 25 12.10 -1.43 -0.03
C ALA A 25 13.32 -1.92 0.79
N GLN A 26 13.63 -1.27 1.91
CA GLN A 26 14.69 -1.70 2.83
C GLN A 26 14.18 -2.85 3.73
N GLN A 27 12.97 -2.69 4.27
CA GLN A 27 12.32 -3.70 5.10
C GLN A 27 11.73 -4.85 4.27
N LYS A 28 11.38 -4.56 3.00
CA LYS A 28 10.64 -5.46 2.08
C LYS A 28 9.28 -5.81 2.65
N SER A 29 8.55 -4.78 3.09
CA SER A 29 7.29 -4.92 3.81
C SER A 29 6.31 -3.82 3.43
N VAL A 30 5.01 -4.10 3.56
CA VAL A 30 3.97 -3.09 3.46
C VAL A 30 3.76 -2.47 4.83
N LEU A 31 3.85 -1.14 4.93
CA LEU A 31 3.73 -0.40 6.18
C LEU A 31 2.57 0.59 6.11
N MET A 32 1.89 0.77 7.25
CA MET A 32 0.88 1.80 7.46
C MET A 32 1.32 2.73 8.58
N ARG A 33 1.17 4.04 8.39
CA ARG A 33 1.43 5.05 9.43
C ARG A 33 0.20 5.23 10.30
N GLU A 34 0.31 4.91 11.59
CA GLU A 34 -0.75 5.12 12.58
C GLU A 34 -0.17 5.54 13.94
N LYS A 35 -0.80 6.55 14.56
CA LYS A 35 -0.46 7.08 15.90
C LYS A 35 1.02 7.45 16.02
N ASN A 36 1.59 8.07 14.99
CA ASN A 36 3.01 8.40 14.91
C ASN A 36 3.95 7.18 14.95
N THR A 37 3.45 5.98 14.63
CA THR A 37 4.22 4.75 14.51
C THR A 37 4.01 4.09 13.15
N TRP A 38 5.00 3.31 12.70
CA TRP A 38 4.83 2.46 11.53
C TRP A 38 4.35 1.09 11.98
N VAL A 39 3.19 0.69 11.50
CA VAL A 39 2.64 -0.65 11.66
C VAL A 39 3.05 -1.48 10.46
N ASN A 40 3.76 -2.59 10.69
CA ASN A 40 4.10 -3.53 9.62
C ASN A 40 2.91 -4.43 9.33
N LEU A 41 2.40 -4.36 8.10
CA LEU A 41 1.24 -5.13 7.65
C LEU A 41 1.61 -6.50 7.07
N THR A 42 2.91 -6.81 6.94
CA THR A 42 3.41 -8.04 6.32
C THR A 42 4.49 -8.68 7.19
N ILE A 43 4.13 -9.02 8.43
CA ILE A 43 4.99 -9.75 9.35
C ILE A 43 4.80 -11.25 9.07
N ASN A 44 5.70 -11.83 8.28
CA ASN A 44 5.67 -13.22 7.85
C ASN A 44 7.00 -13.93 8.18
N GLU A 45 7.00 -15.26 8.22
CA GLU A 45 8.20 -16.07 8.45
C GLU A 45 9.24 -15.88 7.34
N GLU A 46 8.79 -15.93 6.08
CA GLU A 46 9.63 -15.59 4.94
C GLU A 46 9.65 -14.08 4.72
N LYS A 47 10.85 -13.52 4.54
CA LYS A 47 10.99 -12.10 4.23
C LYS A 47 10.45 -11.79 2.82
N GLY A 48 9.75 -10.68 2.67
CA GLY A 48 9.30 -10.16 1.38
C GLY A 48 10.44 -9.89 0.39
N LYS A 49 10.08 -9.59 -0.86
CA LYS A 49 11.01 -9.35 -1.97
C LYS A 49 10.70 -8.03 -2.66
N ASN A 50 11.75 -7.32 -3.06
CA ASN A 50 11.57 -6.12 -3.87
C ASN A 50 11.07 -6.48 -5.27
N HIS A 51 10.25 -5.59 -5.83
CA HIS A 51 9.88 -5.65 -7.24
C HIS A 51 10.89 -4.90 -8.12
N SER A 52 10.98 -5.26 -9.40
CA SER A 52 11.91 -4.61 -10.36
C SER A 52 11.52 -3.19 -10.75
N PHE A 53 10.30 -2.73 -10.42
CA PHE A 53 9.80 -1.39 -10.73
C PHE A 53 10.34 -0.32 -9.76
N SER A 54 11.65 -0.12 -9.70
CA SER A 54 12.23 0.94 -8.89
C SER A 54 12.22 2.27 -9.65
N ASN A 55 11.57 3.30 -9.10
CA ASN A 55 11.73 4.66 -9.59
C ASN A 55 12.83 5.34 -8.76
N THR A 56 13.98 5.59 -9.37
CA THR A 56 15.11 6.30 -8.73
C THR A 56 15.02 7.82 -8.87
N GLY A 57 14.01 8.32 -9.58
CA GLY A 57 13.74 9.74 -9.70
C GLY A 57 13.09 10.29 -8.44
N ASN A 58 13.38 11.56 -8.13
CA ASN A 58 12.66 12.28 -7.09
C ASN A 58 11.21 12.52 -7.52
N ASP A 59 10.27 12.44 -6.57
CA ASP A 59 8.90 12.87 -6.80
C ASP A 59 8.87 14.34 -7.20
N LYS A 60 8.14 14.64 -8.28
CA LYS A 60 7.92 16.01 -8.77
C LYS A 60 6.43 16.31 -8.74
N GLY A 61 6.07 17.44 -8.14
CA GLY A 61 4.69 17.92 -8.03
C GLY A 61 4.07 17.67 -6.66
N SER A 62 2.78 17.95 -6.54
CA SER A 62 2.04 17.94 -5.27
C SER A 62 1.16 16.68 -5.07
N GLY A 63 1.32 15.67 -5.92
CA GLY A 63 0.46 14.49 -5.94
C GLY A 63 -0.94 14.75 -6.53
N ALA A 64 -1.86 13.82 -6.29
CA ALA A 64 -3.25 13.88 -6.72
C ALA A 64 -4.20 13.78 -5.53
N ILE A 65 -5.32 14.51 -5.57
CA ILE A 65 -6.35 14.49 -4.53
C ILE A 65 -7.63 13.90 -5.13
N ILE A 66 -8.26 12.97 -4.42
CA ILE A 66 -9.61 12.48 -4.75
C ILE A 66 -10.57 12.96 -3.66
N GLY A 67 -11.61 13.69 -4.08
CA GLY A 67 -12.65 14.21 -3.20
C GLY A 67 -12.59 15.74 -3.11
N SER A 68 -11.81 16.26 -2.16
CA SER A 68 -11.59 17.69 -1.93
C SER A 68 -10.84 18.36 -3.08
N SER A 69 -11.02 19.66 -3.25
CA SER A 69 -10.28 20.47 -4.23
C SER A 69 -8.90 20.89 -3.74
N LYS A 70 -8.63 20.79 -2.43
CA LYS A 70 -7.36 21.13 -1.78
C LYS A 70 -7.10 20.19 -0.61
N THR A 71 -5.84 20.01 -0.26
CA THR A 71 -5.39 19.27 0.92
C THR A 71 -4.14 19.94 1.47
N ASP A 72 -3.95 19.86 2.79
CA ASP A 72 -2.71 20.19 3.48
C ASP A 72 -1.86 18.92 3.75
N LYS A 73 -2.38 17.73 3.42
CA LYS A 73 -1.70 16.47 3.67
C LYS A 73 -0.68 16.17 2.55
N PRO A 74 0.57 15.82 2.88
CA PRO A 74 1.53 15.37 1.89
C PRO A 74 1.17 13.95 1.43
N GLY A 75 1.33 13.67 0.12
CA GLY A 75 1.19 12.32 -0.42
C GLY A 75 1.09 12.31 -1.94
N ALA A 76 1.53 11.21 -2.57
CA ALA A 76 1.39 11.03 -4.01
C ALA A 76 -0.08 10.89 -4.44
N LEU A 77 -0.90 10.26 -3.60
CA LEU A 77 -2.34 10.16 -3.74
C LEU A 77 -2.98 10.41 -2.37
N VAL A 78 -3.78 11.47 -2.26
CA VAL A 78 -4.51 11.85 -1.04
C VAL A 78 -5.99 11.60 -1.24
N LEU A 79 -6.59 10.86 -0.31
CA LEU A 79 -8.03 10.61 -0.27
C LEU A 79 -8.64 11.50 0.79
N GLU A 80 -9.28 12.59 0.38
CA GLU A 80 -9.87 13.55 1.30
C GLU A 80 -11.32 13.79 0.91
N SER A 81 -12.25 13.13 1.58
CA SER A 81 -13.67 13.26 1.31
C SER A 81 -14.52 12.88 2.52
N THR A 82 -15.65 13.56 2.67
CA THR A 82 -16.69 13.22 3.65
C THR A 82 -17.77 12.29 3.07
N THR A 83 -17.79 12.08 1.76
CA THR A 83 -18.87 11.35 1.04
C THR A 83 -18.37 10.24 0.13
N LYS A 84 -17.05 10.10 -0.03
CA LYS A 84 -16.45 9.09 -0.89
C LYS A 84 -15.45 8.28 -0.08
N ALA A 85 -15.43 6.97 -0.35
CA ALA A 85 -14.43 6.06 0.18
C ALA A 85 -13.75 5.36 -1.00
N MET A 86 -12.50 4.95 -0.80
CA MET A 86 -11.80 4.11 -1.76
C MET A 86 -12.40 2.71 -1.73
N VAL A 87 -12.85 2.23 -2.88
CA VAL A 87 -13.17 0.81 -3.08
C VAL A 87 -11.95 0.13 -3.65
N LEU A 88 -11.34 -0.76 -2.87
CA LEU A 88 -10.24 -1.59 -3.36
C LEU A 88 -10.74 -2.58 -4.42
N PRO A 89 -9.89 -2.95 -5.38
CA PRO A 89 -10.16 -4.07 -6.26
C PRO A 89 -10.49 -5.33 -5.44
N LYS A 90 -11.61 -5.96 -5.77
CA LYS A 90 -12.13 -7.14 -5.08
C LYS A 90 -11.62 -8.40 -5.79
N VAL A 91 -10.98 -9.29 -5.04
CA VAL A 91 -10.43 -10.55 -5.57
C VAL A 91 -10.73 -11.66 -4.56
N SER A 92 -11.38 -12.73 -4.98
CA SER A 92 -11.50 -13.94 -4.14
C SER A 92 -10.17 -14.69 -4.14
N GLU A 93 -9.71 -15.21 -3.01
CA GLU A 93 -8.48 -16.01 -2.89
C GLU A 93 -7.29 -15.43 -3.70
N PRO A 94 -6.79 -14.23 -3.35
CA PRO A 94 -5.71 -13.56 -4.08
C PRO A 94 -4.46 -14.44 -4.30
N GLU A 95 -4.16 -15.32 -3.35
CA GLU A 95 -3.06 -16.28 -3.42
C GLU A 95 -3.16 -17.25 -4.60
N LYS A 96 -4.38 -17.56 -5.07
CA LYS A 96 -4.63 -18.43 -6.23
C LYS A 96 -4.89 -17.61 -7.51
N ASN A 97 -5.59 -16.49 -7.37
CA ASN A 97 -6.11 -15.73 -8.50
C ASN A 97 -5.20 -14.57 -8.97
N MET A 98 -4.07 -14.36 -8.29
CA MET A 98 -3.02 -13.41 -8.68
C MET A 98 -1.65 -14.11 -8.72
N PRO A 99 -1.35 -14.90 -9.77
CA PRO A 99 -0.14 -15.74 -9.83
C PRO A 99 1.17 -14.95 -9.92
N SER A 100 1.13 -13.65 -10.23
CA SER A 100 2.33 -12.80 -10.27
C SER A 100 2.00 -11.39 -9.79
N PRO A 101 1.69 -11.21 -8.49
CA PRO A 101 1.46 -9.89 -7.91
C PRO A 101 2.80 -9.16 -7.76
N VAL A 102 2.74 -7.83 -7.80
CA VAL A 102 3.91 -6.98 -7.52
C VAL A 102 3.99 -6.74 -6.02
N ALA A 103 5.19 -6.72 -5.44
CA ALA A 103 5.33 -6.33 -4.03
C ALA A 103 4.69 -4.95 -3.78
N GLY A 104 4.01 -4.79 -2.65
CA GLY A 104 3.15 -3.62 -2.39
C GLY A 104 1.75 -3.71 -3.01
N THR A 105 1.35 -4.85 -3.59
CA THR A 105 -0.03 -5.04 -4.06
C THR A 105 -1.00 -5.10 -2.88
N MET A 106 -2.11 -4.37 -3.01
CA MET A 106 -3.22 -4.31 -2.08
C MET A 106 -4.54 -4.60 -2.79
N VAL A 107 -5.36 -5.48 -2.20
CA VAL A 107 -6.71 -5.85 -2.66
C VAL A 107 -7.64 -6.09 -1.48
N TYR A 108 -8.93 -6.18 -1.73
CA TYR A 108 -9.90 -6.72 -0.77
C TYR A 108 -10.17 -8.18 -1.11
N ASP A 109 -9.82 -9.10 -0.21
CA ASP A 109 -10.13 -10.53 -0.34
C ASP A 109 -11.61 -10.77 0.00
N THR A 110 -12.42 -11.11 -0.99
CA THR A 110 -13.85 -11.36 -0.78
C THR A 110 -14.14 -12.69 -0.12
N SER A 111 -13.24 -13.66 -0.21
CA SER A 111 -13.39 -14.98 0.42
C SER A 111 -13.12 -14.88 1.92
N LYS A 112 -12.08 -14.13 2.31
CA LYS A 112 -11.71 -13.92 3.72
C LYS A 112 -12.36 -12.70 4.36
N SER A 113 -13.03 -11.87 3.56
CA SER A 113 -13.59 -10.56 3.93
C SER A 113 -12.57 -9.71 4.68
N ALA A 114 -11.40 -9.52 4.06
CA ALA A 114 -10.24 -8.90 4.68
C ALA A 114 -9.46 -8.05 3.69
N LEU A 115 -8.75 -7.04 4.18
CA LEU A 115 -7.69 -6.38 3.44
C LEU A 115 -6.56 -7.38 3.22
N ALA A 116 -6.11 -7.57 1.98
CA ALA A 116 -4.98 -8.42 1.65
C ALA A 116 -3.85 -7.60 1.03
N VAL A 117 -2.65 -7.74 1.58
CA VAL A 117 -1.43 -7.06 1.12
C VAL A 117 -0.35 -8.08 0.80
N PHE A 118 0.43 -7.82 -0.25
CA PHE A 118 1.48 -8.72 -0.73
C PHE A 118 2.86 -8.05 -0.62
N ASP A 119 3.82 -8.72 0.01
CA ASP A 119 5.19 -8.21 0.23
C ASP A 119 6.22 -8.65 -0.84
N GLY A 120 5.78 -9.32 -1.90
CA GLY A 120 6.66 -9.91 -2.91
C GLY A 120 6.92 -11.40 -2.72
N SER A 121 6.52 -12.00 -1.59
CA SER A 121 6.57 -13.45 -1.36
C SER A 121 5.32 -13.97 -0.65
N ASN A 122 4.76 -13.21 0.28
CA ASN A 122 3.66 -13.62 1.13
C ASN A 122 2.48 -12.67 1.03
N TRP A 123 1.29 -13.25 1.21
CA TRP A 123 0.05 -12.51 1.44
C TRP A 123 -0.25 -12.41 2.93
N SER A 124 -0.54 -11.22 3.42
CA SER A 124 -0.99 -10.97 4.79
C SER A 124 -2.39 -10.37 4.79
N TYR A 125 -3.21 -10.74 5.77
CA TYR A 125 -4.65 -10.45 5.80
C TYR A 125 -5.03 -9.71 7.09
N TRP A 126 -5.77 -8.61 6.95
CA TRP A 126 -6.18 -7.72 8.04
C TRP A 126 -7.71 -7.55 8.06
N ARG A 127 -8.30 -7.68 9.25
CA ARG A 127 -9.74 -7.52 9.52
C ARG A 127 -9.99 -6.39 10.50
#